data_AF-A0A8T4ZXD1-F1
#
_entry.id   AF-A0A8T4ZXD1-F1
#
_cell.length_a   1.000
_cell.length_b   1.000
_cell.length_c   1.000
_cell.angle_alpha   90.00
_cell.angle_beta   90.00
_cell.angle_gamma   90.00
#
_symmetry.space_group_name_H-M   'P 1'
#
loop_
_entity.id
_entity.type
_entity.pdbx_description
1 polymer ?
#
loop_
_entity_poly.entity_id
_entity_poly.type
_entity_poly.pdbx_seq_one_letter_code
_entity_poly.pdbx_strand_id
1 'polypeptide(L)'
;MGSALRGLEGRLRRHMDLNLGRRSKTFWHIDHLLVEPGVEIEAIFIKPSDRRIECEVASSISRVGRGVEGFGCSDCRCRSHLFQVDDLGFLSGLGFRPWFDGKQTSGDG
;
A
#
# COMPACT_ATOMS: atom_id res chain seq x y z
N MET A 1 1.77 0.62 -3.92
CA MET A 1 0.69 -0.36 -4.18
C MET A 1 1.27 -1.77 -4.29
N GLY A 2 0.46 -2.81 -4.07
CA GLY A 2 0.88 -4.20 -4.27
C GLY A 2 -0.24 -5.20 -3.99
N SER A 3 -0.25 -6.31 -4.72
CA SER A 3 -1.17 -7.43 -4.50
C SER A 3 -0.72 -8.35 -3.36
N ALA A 4 -1.62 -8.96 -2.58
CA ALA A 4 -1.26 -9.87 -1.49
C ALA A 4 -1.91 -11.26 -1.62
N LEU A 5 -1.68 -11.91 -2.77
CA LEU A 5 -2.32 -13.18 -3.15
C LEU A 5 -2.00 -14.37 -2.23
N ARG A 6 -0.94 -14.29 -1.41
CA ARG A 6 -0.45 -15.36 -0.52
C ARG A 6 -0.65 -15.07 0.97
N GLY A 7 -1.48 -14.08 1.31
CA GLY A 7 -1.77 -13.69 2.69
C GLY A 7 -1.58 -12.19 2.88
N LEU A 8 -2.71 -11.48 2.98
CA LEU A 8 -2.75 -10.04 3.19
C LEU A 8 -2.12 -9.65 4.53
N GLU A 9 -2.56 -10.27 5.62
CA GLU A 9 -2.15 -9.92 6.98
C GLU A 9 -0.64 -10.07 7.20
N GLY A 10 -0.04 -11.20 6.78
CA GLY A 10 1.40 -11.40 6.90
C GLY A 10 2.23 -10.38 6.12
N ARG A 11 1.71 -9.91 4.97
CA ARG A 11 2.36 -8.87 4.18
C ARG A 11 2.26 -7.51 4.86
N LEU A 12 1.07 -7.14 5.35
CA LEU A 12 0.85 -5.89 6.08
C LEU A 12 1.71 -5.83 7.35
N ARG A 13 1.71 -6.90 8.15
CA ARG A 13 2.52 -6.99 9.37
C ARG A 13 4.01 -6.85 9.09
N ARG A 14 4.50 -7.47 8.03
CA ARG A 14 5.90 -7.31 7.61
C ARG A 14 6.23 -5.86 7.27
N HIS A 15 5.37 -5.17 6.53
CA HIS A 15 5.58 -3.76 6.18
C HIS A 15 5.56 -2.86 7.43
N MET A 16 4.66 -3.11 8.37
CA MET A 16 4.65 -2.40 9.67
C MET A 16 5.92 -2.68 10.48
N ASP A 17 6.37 -3.95 10.55
CA ASP A 17 7.58 -4.29 11.30
C ASP A 17 8.83 -3.61 10.69
N LEU A 18 8.90 -3.46 9.37
CA LEU A 18 9.96 -2.68 8.71
C LEU A 18 9.88 -1.20 9.10
N ASN A 19 8.69 -0.61 9.01
CA ASN A 19 8.49 0.81 9.30
C ASN A 19 8.70 1.17 10.77
N LEU A 20 8.37 0.26 11.69
CA LEU A 20 8.63 0.41 13.13
C LEU A 20 10.07 0.06 13.52
N GLY A 21 10.96 -0.25 12.56
CA GLY A 21 12.35 -0.63 12.83
C GLY A 21 12.52 -1.98 13.55
N ARG A 22 11.46 -2.79 13.66
CA ARG A 22 11.48 -4.15 14.24
C ARG A 22 12.08 -5.18 13.28
N ARG A 23 12.31 -4.78 12.03
CA ARG A 23 12.89 -5.58 10.96
C ARG A 23 13.73 -4.68 10.05
N SER A 24 14.81 -5.23 9.50
CA SER A 24 15.72 -4.51 8.58
C SER A 24 15.90 -5.17 7.22
N LYS A 25 15.55 -6.45 7.06
CA LYS A 25 15.70 -7.16 5.78
C LYS A 25 14.63 -6.74 4.77
N THR A 26 15.01 -6.08 3.69
CA THR A 26 14.15 -5.67 2.57
C THR A 26 14.09 -6.76 1.49
N PHE A 27 12.93 -6.88 0.82
CA PHE A 27 12.75 -7.79 -0.32
C PHE A 27 11.94 -7.17 -1.47
N TRP A 28 10.99 -6.30 -1.17
CA TRP A 28 10.17 -5.61 -2.17
C TRP A 28 10.57 -4.14 -2.32
N HIS A 29 10.26 -3.53 -3.46
CA HIS A 29 10.54 -2.11 -3.71
C HIS A 29 10.03 -1.20 -2.59
N ILE A 30 8.83 -1.45 -2.06
CA ILE A 30 8.26 -0.67 -0.94
C ILE A 30 9.04 -0.87 0.36
N ASP A 31 9.66 -2.03 0.60
CA ASP A 31 10.41 -2.29 1.82
C ASP A 31 11.62 -1.35 1.94
N HIS A 32 12.24 -1.00 0.81
CA HIS A 32 13.35 -0.05 0.79
C HIS A 32 12.93 1.35 1.19
N LEU A 33 11.68 1.74 0.93
CA LEU A 33 11.16 3.02 1.42
C LEU A 33 10.82 2.94 2.90
N LEU A 34 10.18 1.84 3.33
CA LEU A 34 9.68 1.70 4.70
C LEU A 34 10.77 1.67 5.77
N VAL A 35 12.02 1.36 5.41
CA VAL A 35 13.16 1.38 6.36
C VAL A 35 13.83 2.74 6.49
N GLU A 36 13.46 3.72 5.65
CA GLU A 36 14.06 5.05 5.69
C GLU A 36 13.49 5.88 6.86
N PRO A 37 14.33 6.59 7.65
CA PRO A 37 13.88 7.33 8.85
C PRO A 37 12.83 8.42 8.61
N GLY A 38 12.64 8.86 7.36
CA GLY A 38 11.66 9.89 6.99
C GLY A 38 10.36 9.33 6.40
N VAL A 39 10.16 8.02 6.44
CA VAL A 39 8.97 7.36 5.88
C VAL A 39 8.15 6.76 7.00
N GLU A 40 6.86 7.08 7.05
CA GLU A 40 5.91 6.53 8.01
C GLU A 40 4.67 6.00 7.29
N ILE A 41 4.12 4.88 7.77
CA ILE A 41 2.82 4.39 7.33
C ILE A 41 1.73 5.10 8.13
N GLU A 42 1.09 6.09 7.52
CA GLU A 42 -0.04 6.80 8.14
C GLU A 42 -1.36 5.99 8.10
N ALA A 43 -1.60 5.30 6.99
CA ALA A 43 -2.83 4.55 6.78
C ALA A 43 -2.64 3.40 5.80
N ILE A 44 -3.49 2.37 5.93
CA ILE A 44 -3.52 1.22 5.03
C ILE A 44 -4.93 1.07 4.49
N PHE A 45 -5.03 0.90 3.17
CA PHE A 45 -6.29 0.67 2.47
C PHE A 45 -6.22 -0.64 1.70
N ILE A 46 -7.32 -1.39 1.75
CA ILE A 46 -7.43 -2.69 1.08
C ILE A 46 -8.62 -2.73 0.15
N LYS A 47 -8.46 -3.43 -0.98
CA LYS A 47 -9.53 -3.74 -1.94
C LYS A 47 -9.51 -5.24 -2.22
N PRO A 48 -10.30 -6.05 -1.50
CA PRO A 48 -10.42 -7.48 -1.78
C PRO A 48 -10.88 -7.71 -3.21
N SER A 49 -10.24 -8.65 -3.90
CA SER A 49 -10.54 -9.00 -5.28
C SER A 49 -10.07 -10.43 -5.54
N ASP A 50 -10.88 -11.20 -6.27
CA ASP A 50 -10.55 -12.53 -6.78
C ASP A 50 -9.69 -12.47 -8.05
N ARG A 51 -9.64 -11.30 -8.70
CA ARG A 51 -8.85 -11.03 -9.91
C ARG A 51 -7.64 -10.14 -9.61
N ARG A 52 -6.61 -10.24 -10.46
CA ARG A 52 -5.48 -9.31 -10.48
C ARG A 52 -5.93 -7.96 -11.06
N ILE A 53 -6.19 -7.00 -10.17
CA ILE A 53 -6.67 -5.65 -10.51
C ILE A 53 -5.60 -4.56 -10.34
N GLU A 54 -4.35 -4.93 -10.04
CA GLU A 54 -3.28 -3.99 -9.67
C GLU A 54 -3.03 -2.93 -10.76
N CYS A 55 -2.99 -3.34 -12.03
CA CYS A 55 -2.78 -2.42 -13.14
C CYS A 55 -3.98 -1.50 -13.40
N GLU A 56 -5.21 -1.99 -13.20
CA GLU A 56 -6.44 -1.19 -13.33
C GLU A 56 -6.51 -0.11 -12.25
N VAL A 57 -6.18 -0.48 -11.02
CA VAL A 57 -6.05 0.49 -9.91
C VAL A 57 -4.95 1.50 -10.23
N ALA A 58 -3.77 1.06 -10.70
CA ALA A 58 -2.66 1.97 -11.01
C ALA A 58 -3.04 2.97 -12.12
N SER A 59 -3.78 2.52 -13.13
CA SER A 59 -4.34 3.36 -14.20
C SER A 59 -5.39 4.35 -13.68
N SER A 60 -6.13 4.00 -12.64
CA SER A 60 -7.12 4.90 -12.04
C SER A 60 -6.44 5.96 -11.18
N ILE A 61 -5.45 5.58 -10.37
CA ILE A 61 -4.70 6.50 -9.51
C ILE A 61 -3.82 7.45 -10.33
N SER A 62 -3.25 7.00 -11.46
CA SER A 62 -2.43 7.87 -12.31
C SER A 62 -3.18 9.07 -12.91
N ARG A 63 -4.52 9.06 -12.88
CA ARG A 63 -5.35 10.18 -13.33
C ARG A 63 -5.45 11.30 -12.30
N VAL A 64 -5.21 10.99 -11.02
CA VAL A 64 -5.35 11.91 -9.88
C VAL A 64 -4.05 12.12 -9.11
N GLY A 65 -2.98 11.40 -9.48
CA GLY A 65 -1.69 11.45 -8.80
C GLY A 65 -0.50 11.38 -9.76
N ARG A 66 0.65 11.81 -9.26
CA ARG A 66 1.92 11.76 -10.00
C ARG A 66 2.71 10.51 -9.61
N GLY A 67 2.89 9.61 -10.58
CA GLY A 67 3.63 8.37 -10.38
C GLY A 67 5.14 8.58 -10.37
N VAL A 68 5.85 7.88 -9.47
CA VAL A 68 7.32 7.79 -9.48
C VAL A 68 7.73 6.79 -10.55
N GLU A 69 8.28 7.29 -11.65
CA GLU A 69 8.55 6.50 -12.86
C GLU A 69 9.36 5.22 -12.57
N GLY A 70 8.88 4.09 -13.08
CA GLY A 70 9.54 2.79 -12.95
C GLY A 70 9.39 2.10 -11.58
N PHE A 71 8.78 2.77 -10.59
CA PHE A 71 8.70 2.19 -9.25
C PHE A 71 7.68 1.05 -9.17
N GLY A 72 8.12 -0.14 -8.76
CA GLY A 72 7.24 -1.25 -8.39
C GLY A 72 6.45 -1.89 -9.53
N CYS A 73 6.75 -1.53 -10.79
CA CYS A 73 6.02 -1.97 -11.99
C CYS A 73 6.87 -2.82 -12.94
N SER A 74 7.92 -3.49 -12.45
CA SER A 74 8.88 -4.26 -13.26
C SER A 74 8.26 -5.44 -14.02
N ASP A 75 7.11 -5.94 -13.58
CA ASP A 75 6.39 -7.07 -14.15
C ASP A 75 5.15 -6.66 -14.98
N CYS A 76 4.94 -5.36 -15.20
CA CYS A 76 3.80 -4.84 -15.97
C CYS A 76 4.17 -3.61 -16.81
N ARG A 77 3.21 -3.10 -17.60
CA ARG A 77 3.40 -1.90 -18.43
C ARG A 77 2.96 -0.60 -17.74
N CYS A 78 2.71 -0.65 -16.43
CA CYS A 78 2.36 0.54 -15.66
C CYS A 78 3.55 1.50 -15.64
N ARG A 79 3.28 2.80 -15.62
CA ARG A 79 4.32 3.82 -15.45
C ARG A 79 4.93 3.78 -14.04
N SER A 80 4.11 3.46 -13.04
CA SER A 80 4.49 3.40 -11.64
C SER A 80 3.43 2.65 -10.83
N HIS A 81 3.83 2.09 -9.67
CA HIS A 81 2.98 1.61 -8.59
C HIS A 81 3.16 2.40 -7.28
N LEU A 82 3.82 3.56 -7.34
CA LEU A 82 3.96 4.53 -6.26
C LEU A 82 3.57 5.92 -6.76
N PHE A 83 2.64 6.57 -6.07
CA PHE A 83 2.04 7.81 -6.51
C PHE A 83 2.05 8.84 -5.38
N GLN A 84 2.39 10.08 -5.72
CA GLN A 84 2.07 11.25 -4.90
C GLN A 84 0.66 11.71 -5.28
N VAL A 85 -0.19 11.92 -4.28
CA VAL A 85 -1.58 12.38 -4.42
C VAL A 85 -1.83 13.53 -3.43
N ASP A 86 -2.77 14.41 -3.75
CA ASP A 86 -3.10 15.57 -2.89
C ASP A 86 -4.03 15.17 -1.73
N ASP A 87 -4.90 14.18 -1.93
CA ASP A 87 -5.79 13.62 -0.90
C ASP A 87 -6.05 12.12 -1.13
N LEU A 88 -6.71 11.48 -0.16
CA LEU A 88 -7.05 10.04 -0.19
C LEU A 88 -8.56 9.78 -0.40
N GLY A 89 -9.38 10.81 -0.58
CA GLY A 89 -10.84 10.71 -0.67
C GLY A 89 -11.31 9.86 -1.84
N PHE A 90 -10.56 9.89 -2.94
CA PHE A 90 -10.84 9.10 -4.15
C PHE A 90 -10.78 7.57 -3.92
N LEU A 91 -10.07 7.10 -2.87
CA LEU A 91 -9.90 5.66 -2.61
C LEU A 91 -11.23 4.97 -2.34
N SER A 92 -12.15 5.66 -1.63
CA SER A 92 -13.48 5.15 -1.33
C SER A 92 -14.29 4.87 -2.62
N GLY A 93 -14.25 5.80 -3.58
CA GLY A 93 -14.89 5.64 -4.90
C GLY A 93 -14.27 4.54 -5.76
N LEU A 94 -13.00 4.19 -5.51
CA LEU A 94 -12.34 3.03 -6.11
C LEU A 94 -12.62 1.71 -5.39
N GLY A 95 -13.45 1.72 -4.34
CA GLY A 95 -13.83 0.52 -3.57
C GLY A 95 -12.75 0.06 -2.59
N PHE A 96 -11.80 0.91 -2.23
CA PHE A 96 -10.91 0.66 -1.12
C PHE A 96 -11.61 0.95 0.20
N ARG A 97 -11.25 0.18 1.23
CA ARG A 97 -11.64 0.44 2.61
C ARG A 97 -10.41 0.53 3.50
N PRO A 98 -10.43 1.37 4.56
CA PRO A 98 -9.38 1.36 5.55
C PRO A 98 -9.22 -0.04 6.14
N TRP A 99 -7.96 -0.43 6.36
CA TRP A 99 -7.62 -1.62 7.10
C TRP A 99 -7.26 -1.21 8.53
N PHE A 100 -7.93 -1.84 9.49
CA PHE A 100 -7.63 -1.71 10.90
C PHE A 100 -7.06 -3.04 11.37
N ASP A 101 -5.89 -3.02 11.99
CA ASP A 101 -5.42 -4.17 12.76
C ASP A 101 -6.49 -4.44 13.81
N GLY A 102 -6.92 -5.70 13.99
CA GLY A 102 -8.12 -6.10 14.74
C GLY A 102 -8.12 -5.77 16.23
N LYS A 103 -7.27 -4.85 16.69
CA LYS A 103 -7.32 -4.22 18.01
C LYS A 103 -8.32 -3.07 17.98
N GLN A 104 -9.60 -3.40 17.99
CA GLN A 104 -10.56 -2.53 18.66
C GLN A 104 -10.13 -2.48 20.13
N THR A 105 -9.58 -1.35 20.59
CA THR A 105 -9.72 -1.04 22.00
C THR A 105 -11.14 -0.52 22.15
N SER A 106 -12.03 -1.40 22.60
CA SER A 106 -13.26 -0.96 23.26
C SER A 106 -12.83 -0.05 24.41
N GLY A 107 -13.12 1.23 24.27
CA GLY A 107 -12.76 2.28 25.21
C GLY A 107 -13.84 3.32 25.26
N ASP A 108 -15.09 2.87 25.44
CA ASP A 108 -16.14 3.72 25.99
C ASP A 108 -16.15 3.45 27.50
N GLY A 109 -15.59 4.40 28.24
CA GLY A 109 -15.79 4.58 29.68
C GLY A 109 -16.90 5.59 29.95
#